data_AF-A0A538DU08-F1
#
_entry.id   AF-A0A538DU08-F1
#
_cell.length_a   1.000
_cell.length_b   1.000
_cell.length_c   1.000
_cell.angle_alpha   90.00
_cell.angle_beta   90.00
_cell.angle_gamma   90.00
#
_symmetry.space_group_name_H-M   'P 1'
#
loop_
_entity.id
_entity.type
_entity.pdbx_description
1 polymer ?
#
loop_
_entity_poly.entity_id
_entity_poly.type
_entity_poly.pdbx_seq_one_letter_code
_entity_poly.pdbx_strand_id
1 'polypeptide(L)'
;NHARVLVCIAHDPGVRLRDIATTLEITERSAYGIVTDLTEGGYVVKEKDGRRNRYQIQTHLPLREATTQERTIGEILDLLVDTGTRKRKRRNAG
;
A
#
# COMPACT_ATOMS: atom_id res chain seq x y z
N ASN A 1 -3.64 -7.50 -2.17
CA ASN A 1 -2.36 -7.02 -1.60
C ASN A 1 -1.99 -5.60 -2.03
N HIS A 2 -2.44 -5.09 -3.18
CA HIS A 2 -2.26 -3.68 -3.61
C HIS A 2 -2.45 -2.63 -2.51
N ALA A 3 -3.60 -2.63 -1.82
CA ALA A 3 -3.86 -1.69 -0.72
C ALA A 3 -2.85 -1.79 0.43
N ARG A 4 -2.43 -3.00 0.82
CA ARG A 4 -1.43 -3.21 1.88
C ARG A 4 -0.04 -2.72 1.44
N VAL A 5 0.30 -2.84 0.16
CA VAL A 5 1.55 -2.28 -0.40
C VAL A 5 1.51 -0.75 -0.38
N LEU A 6 0.39 -0.13 -0.75
CA LEU A 6 0.21 1.32 -0.65
C LEU A 6 0.39 1.80 0.80
N VAL A 7 -0.19 1.11 1.78
CA VAL A 7 0.01 1.44 3.21
C VAL A 7 1.50 1.34 3.61
N CYS A 8 2.19 0.31 3.14
CA CYS A 8 3.62 0.11 3.43
C CYS A 8 4.48 1.25 2.85
N ILE A 9 4.20 1.66 1.61
CA ILE A 9 4.86 2.79 0.94
C ILE A 9 4.48 4.13 1.61
N ALA A 10 3.24 4.30 2.04
CA ALA A 10 2.80 5.52 2.74
C ALA A 10 3.53 5.70 4.07
N HIS A 11 3.79 4.60 4.77
CA HIS A 11 4.54 4.60 6.03
C HIS A 11 6.04 4.85 5.81
N ASP A 12 6.64 4.25 4.78
CA ASP A 12 8.04 4.48 4.39
C ASP A 12 8.18 4.58 2.85
N PRO A 13 8.28 5.81 2.30
CA PRO A 13 8.49 6.02 0.87
C PRO A 13 9.78 5.40 0.32
N GLY A 14 10.76 5.08 1.18
CA GLY A 14 12.04 4.45 0.82
C GLY A 14 12.08 2.94 1.06
N VAL A 15 10.93 2.32 1.37
CA VAL A 15 10.83 0.90 1.71
C VAL A 15 11.35 0.03 0.56
N ARG A 16 12.10 -1.03 0.90
CA ARG A 16 12.63 -1.96 -0.11
C ARG A 16 11.58 -3.02 -0.42
N LEU A 17 11.59 -3.53 -1.65
CA LEU A 17 10.69 -4.64 -2.07
C LEU A 17 10.79 -5.86 -1.15
N ARG A 18 11.99 -6.21 -0.68
CA ARG A 18 12.20 -7.27 0.32
C ARG A 18 11.44 -6.99 1.63
N ASP A 19 11.45 -5.75 2.10
CA ASP A 19 10.85 -5.36 3.38
C ASP A 19 9.32 -5.36 3.24
N ILE A 20 8.80 -4.92 2.09
CA ILE A 20 7.38 -5.07 1.72
C ILE A 20 7.00 -6.56 1.72
N ALA A 21 7.80 -7.41 1.07
CA ALA A 21 7.53 -8.84 0.96
C ALA A 21 7.48 -9.52 2.34
N THR A 22 8.45 -9.23 3.20
CA THR A 22 8.47 -9.72 4.59
C THR A 22 7.29 -9.21 5.40
N THR A 23 6.96 -7.92 5.31
CA THR A 23 5.85 -7.31 6.06
C THR A 23 4.49 -7.87 5.64
N LEU A 24 4.34 -8.22 4.36
CA LEU A 24 3.09 -8.72 3.81
C LEU A 24 3.00 -10.25 3.77
N GLU A 25 4.06 -10.95 4.16
CA GLU A 25 4.21 -12.42 4.10
C GLU A 25 4.00 -12.97 2.68
N ILE A 26 4.63 -12.34 1.68
CA ILE A 26 4.59 -12.73 0.27
C ILE A 26 6.00 -12.88 -0.30
N THR A 27 6.11 -13.40 -1.52
CA THR A 27 7.42 -13.46 -2.21
C THR A 27 7.86 -12.08 -2.69
N GLU A 28 9.17 -11.84 -2.79
CA GLU A 28 9.72 -10.59 -3.34
C GLU A 28 9.29 -10.37 -4.81
N ARG A 29 9.13 -11.44 -5.59
CA ARG A 29 8.58 -11.39 -6.95
C ARG A 29 7.12 -10.91 -6.95
N SER A 30 6.30 -11.37 -6.01
CA SER A 30 4.92 -10.90 -5.86
C SER A 30 4.86 -9.43 -5.46
N ALA A 31 5.73 -9.00 -4.52
CA ALA A 31 5.83 -7.59 -4.14
C ALA A 31 6.25 -6.71 -5.33
N TYR A 32 7.22 -7.17 -6.13
CA TYR A 32 7.65 -6.49 -7.35
C TYR A 32 6.51 -6.34 -8.38
N GLY A 33 5.75 -7.40 -8.63
CA GLY A 33 4.59 -7.37 -9.52
C GLY A 33 3.58 -6.33 -9.08
N ILE A 34 3.17 -6.38 -7.80
CA ILE A 34 2.20 -5.43 -7.24
C ILE A 34 2.68 -3.97 -7.36
N VAL A 35 3.95 -3.68 -7.08
CA VAL A 35 4.49 -2.32 -7.22
C VAL A 35 4.52 -1.89 -8.69
N THR A 36 4.80 -2.81 -9.60
CA THR A 36 4.74 -2.56 -11.06
C THR A 36 3.31 -2.21 -11.47
N ASP A 37 2.33 -3.03 -11.09
CA ASP A 37 0.91 -2.80 -11.38
C ASP A 37 0.43 -1.43 -10.84
N LEU A 38 0.84 -1.07 -9.62
CA LEU A 38 0.54 0.25 -9.04
C LEU A 38 1.20 1.39 -9.80
N THR A 39 2.39 1.17 -10.36
CA THR A 39 3.10 2.19 -11.13
C THR A 39 2.48 2.37 -12.51
N GLU A 40 2.15 1.27 -13.18
CA GLU A 40 1.46 1.28 -14.48
C GLU A 40 0.05 1.87 -14.38
N GLY A 41 -0.67 1.61 -13.28
CA GLY A 41 -1.95 2.24 -12.97
C GLY A 41 -1.85 3.71 -12.54
N GLY A 42 -0.64 4.28 -12.44
CA GLY A 42 -0.39 5.66 -12.05
C GLY A 42 -0.52 5.95 -10.56
N TYR A 43 -0.89 4.97 -9.74
CA TYR A 43 -1.08 5.15 -8.29
C TYR A 43 0.21 5.39 -7.53
N VAL A 44 1.34 4.90 -8.04
CA VAL A 44 2.66 5.10 -7.46
C VAL A 44 3.60 5.61 -8.55
N VAL A 45 4.32 6.68 -8.25
CA VAL A 45 5.48 7.08 -9.05
C VAL A 45 6.72 6.53 -8.36
N LYS A 46 7.57 5.88 -9.15
CA LYS A 46 8.85 5.34 -8.70
C LYS A 46 9.97 6.21 -9.22
N GLU A 47 10.72 6.82 -8.32
CA GLU A 47 11.90 7.62 -8.63
C GLU A 47 13.16 6.93 -8.13
N LYS A 48 14.26 7.09 -8.85
CA LYS A 48 15.56 6.55 -8.45
C LYS A 48 16.28 7.59 -7.60
N ASP A 49 16.49 7.27 -6.32
CA ASP A 49 17.25 8.07 -5.36
C ASP A 49 18.59 7.36 -5.07
N GLY A 50 19.57 7.62 -5.94
CA GLY A 50 20.89 6.98 -5.92
C GLY A 50 20.81 5.46 -6.11
N ARG A 51 21.13 4.69 -5.06
CA ARG A 51 21.07 3.21 -5.05
C ARG A 51 19.71 2.67 -4.62
N ARG A 52 18.79 3.54 -4.20
CA ARG A 52 17.45 3.16 -3.72
C ARG A 52 16.37 3.66 -4.67
N ASN A 53 15.21 3.03 -4.58
CA ASN A 53 13.99 3.60 -5.14
C ASN A 53 13.31 4.39 -4.05
N ARG A 54 12.69 5.50 -4.44
CA ARG A 54 11.72 6.22 -3.62
C ARG A 54 10.38 6.18 -4.34
N TYR A 55 9.33 5.93 -3.57
CA TYR A 55 7.98 5.79 -4.07
C TYR A 55 7.14 6.99 -3.60
N GLN A 56 6.32 7.53 -4.51
CA GLN A 56 5.37 8.57 -4.21
C GLN A 56 3.97 8.11 -4.59
N ILE A 57 3.05 8.13 -3.63
CA ILE A 57 1.66 7.75 -3.88
C ILE A 57 0.92 8.94 -4.48
N GLN A 58 0.24 8.69 -5.60
CA GLN A 58 -0.66 9.64 -6.23
C GLN A 58 -2.05 9.53 -5.61
N THR A 59 -2.22 10.17 -4.45
CA THR A 59 -3.46 10.12 -3.65
C THR A 59 -4.68 10.73 -4.35
N HIS A 60 -4.46 11.49 -5.43
CA HIS A 60 -5.49 12.17 -6.20
C HIS A 60 -6.15 11.28 -7.25
N LEU A 61 -5.65 10.06 -7.47
CA LEU A 61 -6.21 9.14 -8.46
C LEU A 61 -7.31 8.25 -7.86
N PRO A 62 -8.48 8.15 -8.52
CA PRO A 62 -9.52 7.21 -8.12
C PRO A 62 -9.01 5.77 -8.31
N LEU A 63 -9.22 4.89 -7.32
CA LEU A 63 -8.85 3.48 -7.36
C LEU A 63 -9.76 2.75 -8.38
N ARG A 64 -9.40 2.81 -9.65
CA ARG A 64 -9.92 1.89 -10.64
C ARG A 64 -9.34 0.51 -10.33
N GLU A 65 -10.13 -0.34 -9.69
CA GLU A 65 -10.48 -1.63 -10.32
C GLU A 65 -11.58 -2.44 -9.61
N ALA A 66 -12.50 -2.93 -10.46
CA ALA A 66 -13.09 -4.28 -10.44
C ALA A 66 -14.37 -4.60 -9.65
N THR A 67 -14.97 -3.73 -8.84
CA THR A 67 -16.32 -4.00 -8.32
C THR A 67 -17.17 -2.73 -8.24
N THR A 68 -18.38 -2.81 -8.80
CA THR A 68 -19.58 -1.93 -8.84
C THR A 68 -19.79 -0.75 -7.87
N GLN A 69 -18.86 -0.37 -6.99
CA GLN A 69 -18.92 0.88 -6.22
C GLN A 69 -17.59 1.63 -6.33
N GLU A 70 -17.63 2.80 -6.97
CA GLU A 70 -16.52 3.74 -7.02
C GLU A 70 -16.19 4.20 -5.59
N ARG A 71 -15.09 3.69 -5.05
CA ARG A 71 -14.46 4.19 -3.81
C ARG A 71 -13.04 4.62 -4.12
N THR A 72 -12.63 5.73 -3.53
CA THR A 72 -11.29 6.31 -3.71
C THR A 72 -10.24 5.58 -2.85
N ILE A 73 -8.96 5.71 -3.20
CA ILE A 73 -7.84 5.22 -2.38
C ILE A 73 -7.91 5.78 -0.97
N GLY A 74 -8.25 7.06 -0.82
CA GLY A 74 -8.41 7.72 0.48
C GLY A 74 -9.45 7.02 1.35
N GLU A 75 -10.63 6.72 0.81
CA GLU A 75 -11.69 6.05 1.56
C GLU A 75 -11.31 4.64 2.02
N ILE A 76 -10.52 3.90 1.23
CA ILE A 76 -10.04 2.57 1.63
C ILE A 76 -8.96 2.68 2.71
N LEU A 77 -8.07 3.67 2.61
CA LEU A 77 -7.05 3.92 3.63
C LEU A 77 -7.70 4.29 4.97
N ASP A 78 -8.73 5.14 4.97
CA ASP A 78 -9.45 5.53 6.18
C ASP A 78 -10.15 4.33 6.86
N LEU A 79 -10.77 3.45 6.08
CA LEU A 79 -11.41 2.23 6.60
C LEU A 79 -10.39 1.23 7.20
N LEU A 80 -9.20 1.15 6.62
CA LEU A 80 -8.13 0.26 7.12
C LEU A 80 -7.42 0.84 8.36
N VAL A 81 -7.35 2.16 8.50
CA VAL A 81 -6.84 2.82 9.70
C VAL A 81 -7.84 2.73 10.86
N ASP A 82 -9.15 2.86 10.62
CA ASP A 82 -10.19 2.76 11.65
C ASP A 82 -10.47 1.32 12.13
N THR A 83 -10.03 0.30 11.37
CA THR A 83 -10.02 -1.09 11.85
C THR A 83 -8.81 -1.38 12.75
N GLY A 84 -7.75 -0.58 12.68
CA GLY A 84 -6.59 -0.64 13.60
C GLY A 84 -6.90 -0.09 14.99
N THR A 85 -7.69 0.99 15.09
CA THR A 85 -8.15 1.57 16.36
C THR A 85 -9.15 0.64 17.08
N ARG A 86 -10.02 -0.04 16.33
CA ARG A 86 -11.02 -0.98 16.90
C ARG A 86 -10.41 -2.34 17.32
N LYS A 87 -9.32 -2.80 16.70
CA LYS A 87 -8.62 -4.05 17.09
C LYS A 87 -7.77 -3.89 18.36
N ARG A 88 -7.37 -2.67 18.70
CA ARG A 88 -6.58 -2.37 19.91
C ARG A 88 -7.43 -2.41 21.20
N LYS A 89 -8.75 -2.21 21.11
CA LYS A 89 -9.65 -2.22 22.28
C LYS A 89 -10.10 -3.62 22.74
N ARG A 90 -9.86 -4.69 21.95
CA ARG A 90 -10.26 -6.07 22.30
C ARG A 90 -9.15 -6.94 22.89
N ARG A 91 -7.91 -6.44 23.00
CA ARG A 91 -6.77 -7.19 23.60
C ARG A 91 -6.44 -6.81 25.04
N ASN A 92 -7.14 -5.83 25.63
CA ASN A 92 -6.94 -5.40 27.02
C ASN A 92 -8.11 -5.81 27.96
N ALA A 93 -8.95 -6.75 27.55
CA ALA A 93 -9.97 -7.36 28.40
C ALA A 93 -9.83 -8.87 28.30
N GLY A 94 -9.05 -9.45 29.21
CA GLY A 94 -8.74 -10.86 29.30
C GLY A 94 -7.67 -11.06 30.36
#